data_AF-A0A265Q931-F1
#
_entry.id   AF-A0A265Q931-F1
#
_cell.length_a   1.000
_cell.length_b   1.000
_cell.length_c   1.000
_cell.angle_alpha   90.00
_cell.angle_beta   90.00
_cell.angle_gamma   90.00
#
_symmetry.space_group_name_H-M   'P 1'
#
loop_
_entity.id
_entity.type
_entity.pdbx_description
1 polymer ?
#
loop_
_entity_poly.entity_id
_entity_poly.type
_entity_poly.pdbx_seq_one_letter_code
_entity_poly.pdbx_strand_id
1 'polypeptide(L)'
;MILLKLMSSLLIFLTSSTIGYLYGKTFSSRLENLIYFEQCIKMLETEIVYGATPLPEALSNVSKKGKSKVSYIFEEIKSDLLLNKREGVYYSFLSVEDKLYEDFHLIKEDVEIFLALGRVLGTSDRTDQQKNFILILNQIAAQILEARIERNKNEKLYRSLGVITGAGIIILLI
;
A
#
# COMPACT_ATOMS: atom_id res chain seq x y z
N MET A 1 -34.79 -2.65 32.51
CA MET A 1 -33.79 -1.57 32.71
C MET A 1 -32.36 -2.10 32.78
N ILE A 2 -32.06 -3.10 33.62
CA ILE A 2 -30.70 -3.69 33.76
C ILE A 2 -30.22 -4.38 32.47
N LEU A 3 -31.08 -5.18 31.83
CA LEU A 3 -30.74 -5.89 30.59
C LEU A 3 -30.33 -4.93 29.46
N LEU A 4 -31.04 -3.81 29.32
CA LEU A 4 -30.73 -2.79 28.30
C LEU A 4 -29.35 -2.16 28.55
N LYS A 5 -29.03 -1.82 29.80
CA LYS A 5 -27.71 -1.29 30.19
C LYS A 5 -26.59 -2.28 29.87
N LEU A 6 -26.79 -3.57 30.15
CA LEU A 6 -25.79 -4.61 29.85
C LEU A 6 -25.57 -4.78 28.35
N MET A 7 -26.65 -4.79 27.55
CA MET A 7 -26.54 -4.89 26.09
C MET A 7 -25.84 -3.68 25.48
N SER A 8 -26.18 -2.46 25.91
CA SER A 8 -25.53 -1.25 25.41
C SER A 8 -24.04 -1.20 25.77
N SER A 9 -23.68 -1.56 27.00
CA SER A 9 -22.29 -1.56 27.44
C SER A 9 -21.44 -2.58 26.67
N LEU A 10 -21.99 -3.78 26.42
CA LEU A 10 -21.31 -4.79 25.61
C LEU A 10 -21.10 -4.33 24.17
N LEU A 11 -22.12 -3.71 23.57
CA LEU A 11 -22.05 -3.20 22.20
C LEU A 11 -21.00 -2.08 22.07
N ILE A 12 -20.97 -1.15 23.03
CA ILE A 12 -19.97 -0.08 23.10
C ILE A 12 -18.55 -0.66 23.19
N PHE A 13 -18.34 -1.62 24.10
CA PHE A 13 -17.02 -2.24 24.27
C PHE A 13 -16.53 -2.93 23.01
N LEU A 14 -17.39 -3.70 22.36
CA LEU A 14 -17.05 -4.43 21.15
C LEU A 14 -16.74 -3.47 20.01
N THR A 15 -17.60 -2.48 19.77
CA THR A 15 -17.40 -1.51 18.69
C THR A 15 -16.13 -0.68 18.87
N SER A 16 -15.86 -0.15 20.07
CA SER A 16 -14.65 0.62 20.33
C SER A 16 -13.38 -0.22 20.17
N SER A 17 -13.41 -1.47 20.65
CA SER A 17 -12.29 -2.41 20.53
C SER A 17 -12.05 -2.80 19.07
N THR A 18 -13.11 -3.06 18.31
CA THR A 18 -13.01 -3.37 16.88
C THR A 18 -12.46 -2.19 16.08
N ILE A 19 -12.91 -0.97 16.35
CA ILE A 19 -12.38 0.26 15.70
C ILE A 19 -10.89 0.40 15.99
N GLY A 20 -10.47 0.29 17.25
CA GLY A 20 -9.06 0.36 17.63
C GLY A 20 -8.21 -0.75 16.97
N TYR A 21 -8.76 -1.95 16.85
CA TYR A 21 -8.11 -3.06 16.15
C TYR A 21 -7.94 -2.82 14.66
N LEU A 22 -9.01 -2.37 13.98
CA LEU A 22 -8.98 -2.08 12.54
C LEU A 22 -7.99 -0.95 12.24
N TYR A 23 -8.02 0.13 13.02
CA TYR A 23 -7.09 1.24 12.85
C TYR A 23 -5.64 0.83 13.15
N GLY A 24 -5.41 -0.01 14.16
CA GLY A 24 -4.07 -0.57 14.41
C GLY A 24 -3.58 -1.47 13.27
N LYS A 25 -4.49 -2.17 12.59
CA LYS A 25 -4.16 -3.08 11.48
C LYS A 25 -3.68 -2.36 10.23
N THR A 26 -4.11 -1.12 9.97
CA THR A 26 -3.70 -0.36 8.78
C THR A 26 -2.18 -0.15 8.73
N PHE A 27 -1.51 0.07 9.88
CA PHE A 27 -0.05 0.19 9.94
C PHE A 27 0.68 -1.11 9.54
N SER A 28 0.15 -2.26 9.95
CA SER A 28 0.69 -3.56 9.52
C SER A 28 0.46 -3.80 8.04
N SER A 29 -0.73 -3.44 7.53
CA SER A 29 -1.06 -3.56 6.12
C SER A 29 -0.18 -2.66 5.24
N ARG A 30 0.06 -1.40 5.62
CA ARG A 30 0.98 -0.49 4.92
C ARG A 30 2.36 -1.11 4.77
N LEU A 31 2.95 -1.60 5.87
CA LEU A 31 4.28 -2.23 5.87
C LEU A 31 4.33 -3.44 4.94
N GLU A 32 3.34 -4.33 5.05
CA GLU A 32 3.26 -5.54 4.23
C GLU A 32 3.13 -5.19 2.74
N ASN A 33 2.29 -4.22 2.41
CA ASN A 33 2.09 -3.76 1.04
C ASN A 33 3.35 -3.13 0.46
N LEU A 34 4.07 -2.28 1.21
CA LEU A 34 5.35 -1.71 0.76
C LEU A 34 6.41 -2.78 0.46
N ILE A 35 6.50 -3.83 1.28
CA ILE A 35 7.40 -4.97 1.03
C ILE A 35 7.01 -5.68 -0.28
N TYR A 36 5.72 -5.86 -0.54
CA TYR A 36 5.26 -6.44 -1.80
C TYR A 36 5.48 -5.54 -3.00
N PHE A 37 5.32 -4.22 -2.86
CA PHE A 37 5.66 -3.25 -3.90
C PHE A 37 7.15 -3.30 -4.24
N GLU A 38 8.03 -3.33 -3.23
CA GLU A 38 9.48 -3.47 -3.44
C GLU A 38 9.81 -4.72 -4.26
N GLN A 39 9.20 -5.87 -3.92
CA GLN A 39 9.40 -7.13 -4.65
C GLN A 39 8.89 -7.05 -6.10
N CYS A 40 7.70 -6.47 -6.31
CA CYS A 40 7.15 -6.32 -7.65
C CYS A 40 8.00 -5.37 -8.50
N ILE A 41 8.53 -4.30 -7.92
CA ILE A 41 9.37 -3.32 -8.62
C ILE A 41 10.74 -3.91 -8.97
N LYS A 42 11.35 -4.72 -8.09
CA LYS A 42 12.58 -5.50 -8.41
C LYS A 42 12.34 -6.47 -9.57
N MET A 43 11.16 -7.09 -9.61
CA MET A 43 10.80 -7.96 -10.74
C MET A 43 10.61 -7.16 -12.02
N LEU A 44 9.97 -5.99 -11.95
CA LEU A 44 9.82 -5.10 -13.09
C LEU A 44 11.17 -4.60 -13.62
N GLU A 45 12.09 -4.24 -12.72
CA GLU A 45 13.48 -3.91 -13.06
C GLU A 45 14.13 -5.07 -13.81
N THR A 46 13.97 -6.30 -13.32
CA THR A 46 14.53 -7.50 -13.97
C THR A 46 14.00 -7.67 -15.39
N GLU A 47 12.68 -7.58 -15.57
CA GLU A 47 12.03 -7.74 -16.88
C GLU A 47 12.46 -6.64 -17.87
N ILE A 48 12.48 -5.37 -17.43
CA ILE A 48 12.76 -4.23 -18.31
C ILE A 48 14.25 -4.05 -18.54
N VAL A 49 15.02 -3.91 -17.45
CA VAL A 49 16.45 -3.60 -17.53
C VAL A 49 17.22 -4.81 -18.03
N TYR A 50 16.95 -6.03 -17.57
CA TYR A 50 17.77 -7.19 -17.94
C TYR A 50 17.15 -7.98 -19.09
N GLY A 51 15.85 -8.25 -19.02
CA GLY A 51 15.10 -9.00 -20.03
C GLY A 51 14.86 -8.23 -21.34
N ALA A 52 15.00 -6.89 -21.33
CA ALA A 52 14.58 -6.03 -22.45
C ALA A 52 13.11 -6.28 -22.86
N THR A 53 12.28 -6.73 -21.92
CA THR A 53 10.87 -7.03 -22.13
C THR A 53 10.10 -5.72 -22.33
N PRO A 54 9.27 -5.59 -23.37
CA PRO A 54 8.42 -4.42 -23.55
C PRO A 54 7.54 -4.17 -22.32
N LEU A 55 7.37 -2.89 -21.93
CA LEU A 55 6.68 -2.51 -20.69
C LEU A 55 5.31 -3.20 -20.49
N PRO A 56 4.40 -3.29 -21.48
CA PRO A 56 3.12 -3.99 -21.27
C PRO A 56 3.27 -5.47 -20.91
N GLU A 57 4.28 -6.15 -21.46
CA GLU A 57 4.57 -7.56 -21.16
C GLU A 57 5.26 -7.70 -19.80
N ALA A 58 6.20 -6.80 -19.49
CA ALA A 58 6.86 -6.75 -18.19
C ALA A 58 5.85 -6.56 -17.04
N LEU A 59 4.90 -5.63 -17.19
CA LEU A 59 3.80 -5.42 -16.24
C LEU A 59 2.94 -6.68 -16.05
N SER A 60 2.63 -7.39 -17.14
CA SER A 60 1.87 -8.64 -17.07
C SER A 60 2.66 -9.76 -16.39
N ASN A 61 3.97 -9.84 -16.64
CA ASN A 61 4.86 -10.80 -16.00
C ASN A 61 4.94 -10.55 -14.50
N VAL A 62 5.05 -9.29 -14.08
CA VAL A 62 5.02 -8.90 -12.66
C VAL A 62 3.70 -9.30 -12.02
N SER A 63 2.56 -9.04 -12.67
CA SER A 63 1.26 -9.44 -12.14
C SER A 63 1.11 -10.95 -11.96
N LYS A 64 1.54 -11.74 -12.95
CA LYS A 64 1.44 -13.20 -12.92
C LYS A 64 2.41 -13.86 -11.93
N LYS A 65 3.61 -13.31 -11.78
CA LYS A 65 4.68 -13.90 -10.96
C LYS A 65 4.70 -13.35 -9.53
N GLY A 66 4.26 -12.11 -9.31
CA GLY A 66 4.07 -11.52 -7.99
C GLY A 66 2.89 -12.20 -7.31
N LYS A 67 3.15 -13.06 -6.33
CA LYS A 67 2.10 -13.86 -5.66
C LYS A 67 1.41 -13.07 -4.54
N SER A 68 0.98 -11.82 -4.78
CA SER A 68 0.39 -10.92 -3.76
C SER A 68 -0.72 -10.04 -4.34
N LYS A 69 -1.59 -9.46 -3.49
CA LYS A 69 -2.65 -8.52 -3.93
C LYS A 69 -2.06 -7.33 -4.71
N VAL A 70 -0.87 -6.88 -4.31
CA VAL A 70 -0.15 -5.76 -4.92
C VAL A 70 0.19 -6.03 -6.39
N SER A 71 0.45 -7.28 -6.78
CA SER A 71 0.86 -7.59 -8.16
C SER A 71 -0.26 -7.33 -9.18
N TYR A 72 -1.53 -7.41 -8.78
CA TYR A 72 -2.67 -7.17 -9.66
C TYR A 72 -2.72 -5.74 -10.18
N ILE A 73 -2.19 -4.78 -9.41
CA ILE A 73 -2.16 -3.37 -9.82
C ILE A 73 -1.37 -3.17 -11.11
N PHE A 74 -0.35 -4.01 -11.37
CA PHE A 74 0.47 -3.93 -12.58
C PHE A 74 -0.31 -4.37 -13.83
N GLU A 75 -1.25 -5.31 -13.73
CA GLU A 75 -2.13 -5.68 -14.85
C GLU A 75 -3.17 -4.59 -15.12
N GLU A 76 -3.63 -3.87 -14.09
CA GLU A 76 -4.49 -2.70 -14.26
C GLU A 76 -3.76 -1.57 -14.99
N ILE A 77 -2.54 -1.23 -14.56
CA ILE A 77 -1.69 -0.23 -15.23
C ILE A 77 -1.46 -0.62 -16.69
N LYS A 78 -1.19 -1.90 -16.97
CA LYS A 78 -1.06 -2.40 -18.35
C LYS A 78 -2.35 -2.22 -19.14
N SER A 79 -3.49 -2.55 -18.54
CA SER A 79 -4.79 -2.45 -19.20
C SER A 79 -5.08 -1.01 -19.60
N ASP A 80 -4.85 -0.06 -18.68
CA ASP A 80 -4.95 1.37 -18.97
C ASP A 80 -3.96 1.80 -20.06
N LEU A 81 -2.69 1.39 -19.96
CA LEU A 81 -1.63 1.71 -20.94
C LEU A 81 -2.01 1.26 -22.37
N LEU A 82 -2.66 0.11 -22.51
CA LEU A 82 -3.09 -0.41 -23.82
C LEU A 82 -4.31 0.32 -24.38
N LEU A 83 -5.20 0.82 -23.53
CA LEU A 83 -6.38 1.60 -23.91
C LEU A 83 -6.02 3.05 -24.24
N ASN A 84 -5.17 3.66 -23.42
CA ASN A 84 -4.87 5.10 -23.39
C ASN A 84 -3.46 5.41 -23.91
N LYS A 85 -3.00 4.70 -24.95
CA LYS A 85 -1.64 4.78 -25.54
C LYS A 85 -1.11 6.19 -25.85
N ARG A 86 -1.96 7.21 -25.89
CA ARG A 86 -1.60 8.59 -26.25
C ARG A 86 -1.28 9.49 -25.07
N GLU A 87 -1.61 9.10 -23.84
CA GLU A 87 -1.42 9.94 -22.66
C GLU A 87 -0.05 9.72 -22.01
N GLY A 88 0.56 8.56 -22.24
CA GLY A 88 1.91 8.24 -21.75
C GLY A 88 1.89 7.41 -20.47
N VAL A 89 3.03 6.77 -20.18
CA VAL A 89 3.14 5.74 -19.11
C VAL A 89 2.72 6.27 -17.74
N TYR A 90 3.06 7.53 -17.44
CA TYR A 90 2.73 8.15 -16.16
C TYR A 90 1.23 8.15 -15.85
N TYR A 91 0.36 8.43 -16.83
CA TYR A 91 -1.09 8.49 -16.59
C TYR A 91 -1.68 7.12 -16.28
N SER A 92 -1.13 6.05 -16.85
CA SER A 92 -1.53 4.69 -16.49
C SER A 92 -1.13 4.32 -15.06
N PHE A 93 0.00 4.84 -14.56
CA PHE A 93 0.33 4.73 -13.13
C PHE A 93 -0.58 5.60 -12.26
N LEU A 94 -0.97 6.78 -12.74
CA LEU A 94 -1.89 7.68 -12.04
C LEU A 94 -3.30 7.08 -11.91
N SER A 95 -3.74 6.28 -12.90
CA SER A 95 -5.06 5.66 -12.92
C SER A 95 -5.36 4.76 -11.71
N VAL A 96 -4.32 4.29 -11.01
CA VAL A 96 -4.43 3.41 -9.84
C VAL A 96 -4.18 4.14 -8.51
N GLU A 97 -4.01 5.47 -8.52
CA GLU A 97 -3.66 6.28 -7.35
C GLU A 97 -4.64 6.06 -6.18
N ASP A 98 -5.94 6.12 -6.41
CA ASP A 98 -6.95 5.94 -5.37
C ASP A 98 -6.81 4.58 -4.66
N LYS A 99 -6.51 3.52 -5.41
CA LYS A 99 -6.30 2.18 -4.85
C LYS A 99 -5.04 2.12 -3.98
N LEU A 100 -3.99 2.87 -4.32
CA LEU A 100 -2.78 2.94 -3.49
C LEU A 100 -3.11 3.40 -2.06
N TYR A 101 -4.00 4.38 -1.92
CA TYR A 101 -4.47 4.84 -0.63
C TYR A 101 -5.47 3.86 0.02
N GLU A 102 -6.56 3.53 -0.68
CA GLU A 102 -7.69 2.81 -0.08
C GLU A 102 -7.40 1.32 0.16
N ASP A 103 -6.81 0.66 -0.83
CA ASP A 103 -6.61 -0.79 -0.82
C ASP A 103 -5.30 -1.21 -0.18
N PHE A 104 -4.29 -0.34 -0.25
CA PHE A 104 -2.93 -0.63 0.18
C PHE A 104 -2.46 0.18 1.39
N HIS A 105 -3.29 1.13 1.87
CA HIS A 105 -3.00 1.97 3.04
C HIS A 105 -1.67 2.72 2.92
N LEU A 106 -1.25 3.04 1.69
CA LEU A 106 -0.06 3.82 1.44
C LEU A 106 -0.29 5.27 1.87
N ILE A 107 0.77 5.94 2.32
CA ILE A 107 0.74 7.38 2.57
C ILE A 107 1.16 8.14 1.32
N LYS A 108 1.02 9.46 1.34
CA LYS A 108 1.31 10.32 0.20
C LYS A 108 2.72 10.12 -0.34
N GLU A 109 3.70 10.02 0.54
CA GLU A 109 5.11 9.83 0.21
C GLU A 109 5.34 8.50 -0.52
N ASP A 110 4.70 7.42 -0.06
CA ASP A 110 4.76 6.10 -0.71
C ASP A 110 4.19 6.16 -2.14
N VAL A 111 3.05 6.83 -2.29
CA VAL A 111 2.35 6.99 -3.57
C VAL A 111 3.17 7.83 -4.53
N GLU A 112 3.75 8.94 -4.06
CA GLU A 112 4.60 9.81 -4.90
C GLU A 112 5.83 9.06 -5.43
N ILE A 113 6.44 8.19 -4.62
CA ILE A 113 7.55 7.32 -5.03
C ILE A 113 7.07 6.32 -6.10
N PHE A 114 5.93 5.66 -5.89
CA PHE A 114 5.36 4.74 -6.87
C PHE A 114 5.04 5.43 -8.20
N LEU A 115 4.42 6.62 -8.16
CA LEU A 115 4.10 7.41 -9.34
C LEU A 115 5.37 7.95 -10.05
N ALA A 116 6.46 8.18 -9.31
CA ALA A 116 7.74 8.54 -9.90
C ALA A 116 8.29 7.45 -10.81
N LEU A 117 8.01 6.17 -10.51
CA LEU A 117 8.33 5.05 -11.40
C LEU A 117 7.69 5.22 -12.78
N GLY A 118 6.40 5.59 -12.84
CA GLY A 118 5.69 5.83 -14.09
C GLY A 118 6.27 6.99 -14.92
N ARG A 119 6.92 7.98 -14.29
CA ARG A 119 7.58 9.10 -14.97
C ARG A 119 8.92 8.71 -15.63
N VAL A 120 9.64 7.78 -15.02
CA VAL A 120 10.98 7.35 -15.48
C VAL A 120 10.92 6.18 -16.46
N LEU A 121 9.80 5.45 -16.51
CA LEU A 121 9.61 4.35 -17.44
C LEU A 121 9.30 4.86 -18.86
N GLY A 122 10.19 4.56 -19.81
CA GLY A 122 10.01 4.87 -21.23
C GLY A 122 10.68 6.15 -21.72
N THR A 123 11.44 6.84 -20.85
CA THR A 123 12.04 8.16 -21.15
C THR A 123 13.57 8.17 -21.15
N SER A 124 14.24 7.04 -20.87
CA SER A 124 15.70 6.98 -20.70
C SER A 124 16.34 5.77 -21.39
N ASP A 125 17.66 5.81 -21.57
CA ASP A 125 18.43 4.64 -22.00
C ASP A 125 18.50 3.57 -20.90
N ARG A 126 19.03 2.39 -21.24
CA ARG A 126 19.07 1.23 -20.33
C ARG A 126 19.88 1.49 -19.05
N THR A 127 20.98 2.22 -19.15
CA THR A 127 21.86 2.49 -18.00
C THR A 127 21.21 3.48 -17.04
N ASP A 128 20.57 4.52 -17.58
CA ASP A 128 19.83 5.49 -16.78
C ASP A 128 18.54 4.89 -16.20
N GLN A 129 17.89 3.98 -16.93
CA GLN A 129 16.73 3.26 -16.42
C GLN A 129 17.09 2.41 -15.20
N GLN A 130 18.24 1.73 -15.21
CA GLN A 130 18.75 0.99 -14.05
C GLN A 130 18.99 1.91 -12.84
N LYS A 131 19.63 3.07 -13.05
CA LYS A 131 19.86 4.06 -11.96
C LYS A 131 18.53 4.55 -11.38
N ASN A 132 17.53 4.79 -12.23
CA ASN A 132 16.20 5.20 -11.79
C ASN A 132 15.51 4.12 -10.95
N PHE A 133 15.56 2.85 -11.35
CA PHE A 133 15.06 1.74 -10.54
C PHE A 133 15.75 1.66 -9.18
N ILE A 134 17.08 1.77 -9.14
CA ILE A 134 17.86 1.76 -7.89
C ILE A 134 17.42 2.91 -6.97
N LEU A 135 17.22 4.11 -7.52
CA LEU A 135 16.76 5.27 -6.74
C LEU A 135 15.38 5.03 -6.12
N ILE A 136 14.42 4.56 -6.91
CA ILE A 136 13.06 4.25 -6.46
C ILE A 136 13.05 3.15 -5.39
N LEU A 137 13.83 2.07 -5.60
CA LEU A 137 13.94 0.98 -4.64
C LEU A 137 14.57 1.43 -3.32
N ASN A 138 15.57 2.32 -3.36
CA ASN A 138 16.15 2.89 -2.14
C ASN A 138 15.13 3.76 -1.38
N GLN A 139 14.31 4.53 -2.08
CA GLN A 139 13.24 5.33 -1.47
C GLN A 139 12.17 4.43 -0.83
N ILE A 140 11.75 3.36 -1.51
CA ILE A 140 10.82 2.37 -0.94
C ILE A 140 11.43 1.68 0.27
N ALA A 141 12.72 1.32 0.23
CA ALA A 141 13.39 0.71 1.38
C ALA A 141 13.39 1.65 2.59
N ALA A 142 13.57 2.95 2.39
CA ALA A 142 13.44 3.95 3.44
C ALA A 142 12.00 3.99 4.01
N GLN A 143 10.98 3.98 3.14
CA GLN A 143 9.57 3.93 3.56
C GLN A 143 9.21 2.63 4.30
N ILE A 144 9.78 1.50 3.93
CA ILE A 144 9.61 0.22 4.66
C ILE A 144 10.17 0.33 6.09
N LEU A 145 11.33 0.97 6.26
CA LEU A 145 11.91 1.20 7.58
C LEU A 145 11.03 2.12 8.44
N GLU A 146 10.53 3.20 7.84
CA GLU A 146 9.61 4.12 8.49
C GLU A 146 8.29 3.43 8.90
N ALA A 147 7.63 2.73 7.96
CA ALA A 147 6.41 1.98 8.22
C ALA A 147 6.60 0.90 9.30
N ARG A 148 7.79 0.30 9.41
CA ARG A 148 8.11 -0.66 10.47
C ARG A 148 8.18 0.01 11.83
N ILE A 149 8.80 1.19 11.93
CA ILE A 149 8.86 1.98 13.16
C ILE A 149 7.44 2.41 13.57
N GLU A 150 6.66 2.93 12.63
CA GLU A 150 5.28 3.34 12.87
C GLU A 150 4.41 2.18 13.34
N ARG A 151 4.46 1.03 12.66
CA ARG A 151 3.74 -0.18 13.08
C ARG A 151 4.08 -0.56 14.52
N ASN A 152 5.37 -0.63 14.85
CA ASN A 152 5.82 -1.02 16.19
C ASN A 152 5.31 -0.07 17.28
N LYS A 153 5.23 1.23 16.97
CA LYS A 153 4.74 2.26 17.88
C LYS A 153 3.21 2.29 17.98
N ASN A 154 2.52 2.22 16.85
CA ASN A 154 1.12 2.60 16.73
C ASN A 154 0.16 1.41 16.74
N GLU A 155 0.53 0.25 16.19
CA GLU A 155 -0.39 -0.91 16.07
C GLU A 155 -0.96 -1.32 17.44
N LYS A 156 -0.08 -1.50 18.43
CA LYS A 156 -0.48 -1.87 19.79
C LYS A 156 -1.16 -0.70 20.52
N LEU A 157 -0.71 0.52 20.28
CA LEU A 157 -1.26 1.72 20.90
C LEU A 157 -2.75 1.89 20.54
N TYR A 158 -3.10 1.86 19.24
CA TYR A 158 -4.48 2.04 18.79
C TYR A 158 -5.40 0.90 19.22
N ARG A 159 -4.88 -0.33 19.25
CA ARG A 159 -5.61 -1.48 19.84
C ARG A 159 -5.95 -1.24 21.31
N SER A 160 -4.98 -0.78 22.10
CA SER A 160 -5.19 -0.46 23.51
C SER A 160 -6.14 0.73 23.70
N LEU A 161 -6.03 1.76 22.87
CA LEU A 161 -6.93 2.92 22.92
C LEU A 161 -8.39 2.52 22.71
N GLY A 162 -8.69 1.65 21.73
CA GLY A 162 -10.06 1.16 21.52
C GLY A 162 -10.68 0.49 22.75
N VAL A 163 -9.89 -0.30 23.46
CA VAL A 163 -10.31 -0.96 24.72
C VAL A 163 -10.50 0.06 25.84
N ILE A 164 -9.53 0.96 26.04
CA ILE A 164 -9.55 1.97 27.09
C ILE A 164 -10.72 2.95 26.90
N THR A 165 -10.95 3.41 25.67
CA THR A 165 -12.07 4.29 25.34
C THR A 165 -13.41 3.60 25.59
N GLY A 166 -13.56 2.33 25.21
CA GLY A 166 -14.77 1.55 25.49
C GLY A 166 -15.05 1.42 26.98
N ALA A 167 -14.03 1.04 27.76
CA ALA A 167 -14.14 0.96 29.21
C ALA A 167 -14.50 2.32 29.84
N GLY A 168 -13.89 3.40 29.38
CA GLY A 168 -14.18 4.77 29.84
C GLY A 168 -15.63 5.18 29.60
N ILE A 169 -16.19 4.90 28.41
CA ILE A 169 -17.59 5.20 28.10
C ILE A 169 -18.54 4.39 29.00
N ILE A 170 -18.23 3.11 29.25
CA ILE A 170 -19.04 2.26 30.13
C ILE A 170 -19.05 2.80 31.55
N ILE A 171 -17.90 3.26 32.07
CA ILE A 171 -17.82 3.87 33.42
C ILE A 171 -18.69 5.12 33.51
N LEU A 172 -18.73 5.95 32.46
CA LEU A 172 -19.57 7.16 32.42
C LEU A 172 -21.08 6.86 32.32
N LEU A 173 -21.45 5.70 31.79
CA LEU A 173 -22.85 5.32 31.53
C LEU A 173 -23.50 4.57 32.71
N ILE A 174 -22.70 4.01 33.61
CA ILE A 174 -23.15 3.34 34.84
C ILE A 174 -23.68 4.37 35.82
#